data_AF-A0A9W8IZN7-F1
#
_entry.id   AF-A0A9W8IZN7-F1
#
_cell.length_a   1.000
_cell.length_b   1.000
_cell.length_c   1.000
_cell.angle_alpha   90.00
_cell.angle_beta   90.00
_cell.angle_gamma   90.00
#
_symmetry.space_group_name_H-M   'P 1'
#
loop_
_entity.id
_entity.type
_entity.pdbx_description
1 polymer ?
#
loop_
_entity_poly.entity_id
_entity_poly.type
_entity_poly.pdbx_seq_one_letter_code
_entity_poly.pdbx_strand_id
1 'polypeptide(L)'
;MLFKLSSIVATALAAASLASASAINLEQRQAPAAACTFVVNPSGTPDPSALLFSEWNFILGRNLADHVPPATIIRNGNSTVTGPDNAGLYTVEQTIAADALTTAEAITVVTGWVGETFDGPWSGVTWTVQSVTC
;
A
#
# COMPACT_ATOMS: atom_id res chain seq x y z
N MET A 1 24.85 -25.88 -51.99
CA MET A 1 25.03 -26.26 -50.56
C MET A 1 23.71 -25.98 -49.85
N LEU A 2 23.07 -27.03 -49.35
CA LEU A 2 21.84 -26.96 -48.55
C LEU A 2 22.20 -26.49 -47.13
N PHE A 3 21.61 -25.39 -46.66
CA PHE A 3 21.58 -25.11 -45.23
C PHE A 3 20.13 -25.17 -44.73
N LYS A 4 19.96 -26.11 -43.80
CA LYS A 4 18.73 -26.66 -43.28
C LYS A 4 17.98 -25.66 -42.40
N LEU A 5 16.68 -25.50 -42.64
CA LEU A 5 15.70 -25.00 -41.68
C LEU A 5 15.73 -25.89 -40.43
N SER A 6 16.02 -25.31 -39.27
CA SER A 6 15.89 -25.99 -37.98
C SER A 6 14.89 -25.22 -37.14
N SER A 7 13.66 -25.72 -37.14
CA SER A 7 12.58 -25.35 -36.24
C SER A 7 13.00 -25.57 -34.78
N ILE A 8 12.84 -24.54 -33.94
CA ILE A 8 12.71 -24.75 -32.49
C ILE A 8 11.51 -23.94 -32.04
N VAL A 9 10.35 -24.60 -32.04
CA VAL A 9 9.17 -24.18 -31.30
C VAL A 9 9.48 -24.49 -29.83
N ALA A 10 9.77 -23.46 -29.04
CA ALA A 10 9.85 -23.58 -27.60
C ALA A 10 8.47 -23.29 -27.00
N THR A 11 7.69 -24.35 -26.82
CA THR A 11 6.47 -24.31 -26.01
C THR A 11 6.81 -24.26 -24.52
N ALA A 12 6.11 -23.36 -23.84
CA ALA A 12 5.53 -23.47 -22.50
C ALA A 12 6.47 -23.46 -21.26
N LEU A 13 6.18 -22.55 -20.34
CA LEU A 13 5.40 -22.91 -19.14
C LEU A 13 4.85 -21.61 -18.52
N ALA A 14 3.53 -21.43 -18.57
CA ALA A 14 2.87 -20.48 -17.69
C ALA A 14 3.00 -21.04 -16.27
N ALA A 15 3.87 -20.44 -15.46
CA ALA A 15 3.83 -20.64 -14.02
C ALA A 15 2.61 -19.88 -13.49
N ALA A 16 1.42 -20.49 -13.60
CA ALA A 16 0.32 -20.12 -12.73
C ALA A 16 0.76 -20.52 -11.31
N SER A 17 1.34 -19.58 -10.57
CA SER A 17 1.44 -19.70 -9.13
C SER A 17 0.01 -19.82 -8.63
N LEU A 18 -0.43 -21.05 -8.38
CA LEU A 18 -1.57 -21.34 -7.53
C LEU A 18 -1.18 -20.77 -6.17
N ALA A 19 -1.53 -19.50 -5.94
CA ALA A 19 -1.61 -18.93 -4.63
C ALA A 19 -2.56 -19.84 -3.86
N SER A 20 -1.97 -20.69 -3.02
CA SER A 20 -2.74 -21.43 -2.04
C SER A 20 -3.34 -20.34 -1.18
N ALA A 21 -4.64 -20.05 -1.38
CA ALA A 21 -5.41 -19.26 -0.45
C ALA A 21 -5.51 -20.09 0.83
N SER A 22 -4.43 -20.09 1.62
CA SER A 22 -4.46 -20.59 2.97
C SER A 22 -5.52 -19.76 3.67
N ALA A 23 -6.61 -20.41 4.07
CA ALA A 23 -7.66 -19.79 4.85
C ALA A 23 -6.99 -19.23 6.11
N ILE A 24 -6.76 -17.91 6.14
CA ILE A 24 -6.21 -17.25 7.31
C ILE A 24 -7.16 -17.54 8.46
N ASN A 25 -6.60 -18.17 9.50
CA ASN A 25 -7.35 -18.66 10.64
C ASN A 25 -8.04 -17.47 11.33
N LEU A 26 -9.25 -17.64 11.86
CA LEU A 26 -10.04 -16.55 12.45
C LEU A 26 -9.28 -15.79 13.56
N GLU A 27 -8.38 -16.47 14.28
CA GLU A 27 -7.51 -15.88 15.29
C GLU A 27 -6.48 -14.90 14.70
N GLN A 28 -5.96 -15.15 13.50
CA GLN A 28 -5.08 -14.21 12.80
C GLN A 28 -5.84 -12.98 12.28
N ARG A 29 -7.14 -13.11 11.99
CA ARG A 29 -8.02 -11.96 11.65
C ARG A 29 -8.29 -11.04 12.86
N GLN A 30 -7.99 -11.51 14.07
CA GLN A 30 -8.13 -10.76 15.32
C GLN A 30 -6.78 -10.25 15.85
N ALA A 31 -5.68 -10.44 15.10
CA ALA A 31 -4.40 -9.88 15.48
C ALA A 31 -4.51 -8.34 15.56
N PRO A 32 -3.82 -7.70 16.53
CA PRO A 32 -3.88 -6.25 16.67
C PRO A 32 -3.39 -5.58 15.39
N ALA A 33 -4.10 -4.52 14.98
CA ALA A 33 -3.68 -3.68 13.88
C ALA A 33 -2.31 -3.04 14.18
N ALA A 34 -1.45 -2.94 13.17
CA ALA A 34 -0.13 -2.33 13.33
C ALA A 34 -0.27 -0.81 13.37
N ALA A 35 0.23 -0.14 14.42
CA ALA A 35 0.35 1.31 14.41
C ALA A 35 1.56 1.71 13.57
N CYS A 36 1.32 2.44 12.49
CA CYS A 36 2.34 2.85 11.55
C CYS A 36 2.40 4.38 11.43
N THR A 37 3.62 4.90 11.32
CA THR A 37 3.93 6.30 11.08
C THR A 37 4.58 6.43 9.71
N PHE A 38 4.01 7.27 8.86
CA PHE A 38 4.51 7.60 7.52
C PHE A 38 5.02 9.04 7.53
N VAL A 39 6.22 9.24 6.99
CA VAL A 39 6.72 10.59 6.66
C VAL A 39 6.56 10.78 5.17
N VAL A 40 5.91 11.85 4.76
CA VAL A 40 5.47 12.05 3.37
C VAL A 40 5.79 13.45 2.89
N ASN A 41 6.18 13.55 1.62
CA ASN A 41 6.53 14.80 0.97
C ASN A 41 5.47 15.14 -0.09
N PRO A 42 4.72 16.23 0.05
CA PRO A 42 3.80 16.66 -1.00
C PRO A 42 4.56 17.28 -2.19
N SER A 43 4.06 17.12 -3.40
CA SER A 43 4.65 17.73 -4.61
C SER A 43 4.50 19.25 -4.69
N GLY A 44 3.74 19.85 -3.78
CA GLY A 44 3.54 21.29 -3.64
C GLY A 44 2.84 21.61 -2.32
N THR A 45 2.26 22.80 -2.21
CA THR A 45 1.45 23.17 -1.04
C THR A 45 0.06 22.52 -1.12
N PRO A 46 -0.33 21.64 -0.17
CA PRO A 46 -1.67 21.08 -0.13
C PRO A 46 -2.74 22.18 0.01
N ASP A 47 -3.91 22.00 -0.62
CA ASP A 47 -5.06 22.88 -0.41
C ASP A 47 -5.42 22.96 1.09
N PRO A 48 -5.41 24.16 1.71
CA PRO A 48 -5.68 24.31 3.14
C PRO A 48 -7.12 23.98 3.54
N SER A 49 -8.05 23.90 2.59
CA SER A 49 -9.43 23.46 2.83
C SER A 49 -9.61 21.94 2.77
N ALA A 50 -8.61 21.20 2.30
CA ALA A 50 -8.68 19.75 2.20
C ALA A 50 -8.58 19.08 3.58
N LEU A 51 -9.43 18.09 3.80
CA LEU A 51 -9.40 17.26 5.01
C LEU A 51 -8.34 16.16 4.86
N LEU A 52 -7.09 16.47 5.17
CA LEU A 52 -5.95 15.55 4.95
C LEU A 52 -6.09 14.21 5.68
N PHE A 53 -6.76 14.16 6.83
CA PHE A 53 -7.03 12.87 7.50
C PHE A 53 -7.90 11.95 6.64
N SER A 54 -8.93 12.51 5.98
CA SER A 54 -9.80 11.76 5.08
C SER A 54 -9.02 11.33 3.85
N GLU A 55 -8.17 12.22 3.33
CA GLU A 55 -7.22 11.92 2.24
C GLU A 55 -6.38 10.69 2.50
N TRP A 56 -5.68 10.70 3.62
CA TRP A 56 -4.82 9.59 3.97
C TRP A 56 -5.58 8.32 4.30
N ASN A 57 -6.79 8.39 4.87
CA ASN A 57 -7.66 7.21 4.99
C ASN A 57 -7.96 6.58 3.63
N PHE A 58 -8.27 7.40 2.63
CA PHE A 58 -8.56 6.93 1.28
C PHE A 58 -7.32 6.35 0.61
N ILE A 59 -6.20 7.07 0.62
CA ILE A 59 -4.93 6.61 0.02
C ILE A 59 -4.52 5.28 0.63
N LEU A 60 -4.44 5.18 1.96
CA LEU A 60 -3.97 3.97 2.64
C LEU A 60 -4.94 2.80 2.44
N GLY A 61 -6.25 3.05 2.53
CA GLY A 61 -7.27 2.03 2.31
C GLY A 61 -7.30 1.52 0.87
N ARG A 62 -7.23 2.41 -0.13
CA ARG A 62 -7.30 2.06 -1.54
C ARG A 62 -6.05 1.29 -1.99
N ASN A 63 -4.86 1.75 -1.62
CA ASN A 63 -3.62 1.08 -2.01
C ASN A 63 -3.46 -0.27 -1.29
N LEU A 64 -3.85 -0.37 -0.02
CA LEU A 64 -3.84 -1.66 0.67
C LEU A 64 -4.83 -2.66 0.04
N ALA A 65 -5.94 -2.17 -0.51
CA ALA A 65 -6.92 -3.01 -1.21
C ALA A 65 -6.35 -3.71 -2.48
N ASP A 66 -5.28 -3.18 -3.09
CA ASP A 66 -4.63 -3.82 -4.25
C ASP A 66 -3.79 -5.05 -3.85
N HIS A 67 -3.53 -5.23 -2.55
CA HIS A 67 -2.76 -6.35 -2.00
C HIS A 67 -3.63 -7.45 -1.39
N VAL A 68 -4.95 -7.35 -1.51
CA VAL A 68 -5.89 -8.32 -0.93
C VAL A 68 -6.94 -8.76 -1.95
N PRO A 69 -7.56 -9.93 -1.77
CA PRO A 69 -8.66 -10.36 -2.61
C PRO A 69 -9.82 -9.34 -2.62
N PRO A 70 -10.60 -9.26 -3.72
CA PRO A 70 -11.80 -8.44 -3.76
C PRO A 70 -12.75 -8.73 -2.59
N ALA A 71 -13.46 -7.69 -2.13
CA ALA A 71 -14.37 -7.73 -0.97
C ALA A 71 -13.70 -8.05 0.39
N THR A 72 -12.37 -8.05 0.47
CA THR A 72 -11.66 -8.08 1.76
C THR A 72 -11.98 -6.82 2.56
N ILE A 73 -12.29 -6.99 3.84
CA ILE A 73 -12.51 -5.88 4.77
C ILE A 73 -11.15 -5.30 5.17
N ILE A 74 -10.95 -4.02 4.89
CA ILE A 74 -9.84 -3.21 5.43
C ILE A 74 -10.29 -2.58 6.75
N ARG A 75 -9.51 -2.77 7.81
CA ARG A 75 -9.84 -2.35 9.19
C ARG A 75 -8.92 -1.25 9.70
N ASN A 76 -8.45 -0.39 8.80
CA ASN A 76 -7.59 0.72 9.19
C ASN A 76 -8.31 1.66 10.17
N GLY A 77 -7.55 2.24 11.10
CA GLY A 77 -8.03 3.30 11.97
C GLY A 77 -8.19 4.63 11.21
N ASN A 78 -8.58 5.68 11.92
CA ASN A 78 -8.56 7.02 11.34
C ASN A 78 -7.12 7.55 11.35
N SER A 79 -6.68 8.14 10.25
CA SER A 79 -5.38 8.79 10.17
C SER A 79 -5.34 10.06 11.02
N THR A 80 -4.20 10.31 11.65
CA THR A 80 -3.83 11.61 12.19
C THR A 80 -2.75 12.19 11.29
N VAL A 81 -2.94 13.42 10.80
CA VAL A 81 -1.99 14.08 9.90
C VAL A 81 -1.49 15.34 10.57
N THR A 82 -0.17 15.46 10.68
CA THR A 82 0.51 16.63 11.26
C THR A 82 1.54 17.17 10.29
N GLY A 83 1.80 18.48 10.36
CA GLY A 83 2.73 19.17 9.48
C GLY A 83 2.11 20.39 8.79
N PRO A 84 2.84 21.02 7.86
CA PRO A 84 4.20 20.63 7.47
C PRO A 84 5.21 20.93 8.61
N ASP A 85 6.29 20.17 8.67
CA ASP A 85 7.47 20.50 9.48
C ASP A 85 8.34 21.57 8.78
N ASN A 86 9.51 21.89 9.36
CA ASN A 86 10.43 22.88 8.79
C ASN A 86 11.05 22.47 7.44
N ALA A 87 10.96 21.19 7.07
CA ALA A 87 11.40 20.66 5.78
C ALA A 87 10.24 20.53 4.77
N GLY A 88 9.02 20.89 5.15
CA GLY A 88 7.83 20.73 4.31
C GLY A 88 7.20 19.34 4.35
N LEU A 89 7.67 18.46 5.24
CA LEU A 89 7.20 17.09 5.35
C LEU A 89 5.99 16.99 6.29
N TYR A 90 5.12 16.03 6.01
CA TYR A 90 3.99 15.69 6.86
C TYR A 90 4.20 14.33 7.51
N THR A 91 3.70 14.19 8.72
CA THR A 91 3.66 12.91 9.44
C THR A 91 2.21 12.41 9.48
N VAL A 92 2.01 11.18 9.04
CA VAL A 92 0.72 10.49 9.03
C VAL A 92 0.80 9.29 9.95
N GLU A 93 -0.07 9.22 10.94
CA GLU A 93 -0.16 8.10 11.87
C GLU A 93 -1.48 7.36 11.64
N GLN A 94 -1.43 6.05 11.41
CA GLN A 94 -2.63 5.23 11.24
C GLN A 94 -2.38 3.80 11.70
N THR A 95 -3.42 3.12 12.16
CA THR A 95 -3.39 1.66 12.31
C THR A 95 -3.71 0.97 10.98
N ILE A 96 -2.94 -0.06 10.64
CA ILE A 96 -3.06 -0.81 9.38
C ILE A 96 -3.51 -2.24 9.68
N ALA A 97 -4.59 -2.67 9.02
CA ALA A 97 -5.09 -4.04 9.11
C ALA A 97 -6.02 -4.39 7.93
N ALA A 98 -5.96 -5.65 7.48
CA ALA A 98 -6.88 -6.22 6.50
C ALA A 98 -7.17 -7.68 6.82
N ASP A 99 -8.41 -8.13 6.68
CA ASP A 99 -8.84 -9.49 7.07
C ASP A 99 -8.12 -10.62 6.31
N ALA A 100 -7.51 -10.30 5.17
CA ALA A 100 -6.76 -11.24 4.33
C ALA A 100 -5.23 -11.15 4.51
N LEU A 101 -4.74 -10.34 5.44
CA LEU A 101 -3.31 -10.21 5.75
C LEU A 101 -3.07 -10.46 7.24
N THR A 102 -1.96 -11.10 7.56
CA THR A 102 -1.39 -11.03 8.90
C THR A 102 -0.85 -9.62 9.17
N THR A 103 -0.69 -9.25 10.45
CA THR A 103 -0.08 -7.96 10.83
C THR A 103 1.31 -7.77 10.20
N ALA A 104 2.13 -8.83 10.13
CA ALA A 104 3.45 -8.77 9.54
C ALA A 104 3.43 -8.55 8.01
N GLU A 105 2.49 -9.19 7.30
CA GLU A 105 2.29 -8.95 5.87
C GLU A 105 1.80 -7.53 5.61
N ALA A 106 0.87 -7.02 6.42
CA ALA A 106 0.40 -5.64 6.32
C ALA A 106 1.54 -4.63 6.53
N ILE A 107 2.39 -4.83 7.56
CA ILE A 107 3.60 -4.02 7.78
C ILE A 107 4.54 -4.10 6.57
N THR A 108 4.76 -5.30 6.03
CA THR A 108 5.63 -5.50 4.87
C THR A 108 5.11 -4.75 3.64
N VAL A 109 3.79 -4.77 3.40
CA VAL A 109 3.17 -4.01 2.30
C VAL A 109 3.44 -2.52 2.47
N VAL A 110 3.09 -1.93 3.62
CA VAL A 110 3.18 -0.48 3.80
C VAL A 110 4.61 0.04 3.90
N THR A 111 5.54 -0.76 4.43
CA THR A 111 6.98 -0.42 4.41
C THR A 111 7.59 -0.52 3.02
N GLY A 112 7.01 -1.33 2.13
CA GLY A 112 7.36 -1.39 0.71
C GLY A 112 7.03 -0.12 -0.06
N TRP A 113 6.13 0.73 0.44
CA TRP A 113 5.72 1.97 -0.23
C TRP A 113 6.76 3.10 -0.14
N VAL A 114 7.88 2.92 0.57
CA VAL A 114 8.94 3.93 0.63
C VAL A 114 9.47 4.24 -0.78
N GLY A 115 9.39 5.51 -1.16
CA GLY A 115 9.73 6.00 -2.50
C GLY A 115 8.57 5.99 -3.50
N GLU A 116 7.42 5.41 -3.16
CA GLU A 116 6.22 5.48 -3.99
C GLU A 116 5.52 6.84 -3.85
N THR A 117 4.80 7.21 -4.90
CA THR A 117 4.02 8.45 -4.98
C THR A 117 2.54 8.11 -5.16
N PHE A 118 1.68 8.70 -4.34
CA PHE A 118 0.23 8.54 -4.40
C PHE A 118 -0.47 9.86 -4.72
N ASP A 119 -1.50 9.81 -5.55
CA ASP A 119 -2.32 10.99 -5.85
C ASP A 119 -3.23 11.33 -4.66
N GLY A 120 -3.20 12.60 -4.23
CA GLY A 120 -4.11 13.16 -3.24
C GLY A 120 -5.44 13.58 -3.90
N PRO A 121 -6.55 12.86 -3.70
CA PRO A 121 -7.83 13.17 -4.36
C PRO A 121 -8.44 14.53 -3.98
N TRP A 122 -8.01 15.16 -2.88
CA TRP A 122 -8.64 16.36 -2.34
C TRP A 122 -7.67 17.54 -2.19
N SER A 123 -6.42 17.30 -1.84
CA SER A 123 -5.43 18.34 -1.59
C SER A 123 -4.80 18.93 -2.85
N GLY A 124 -5.03 18.32 -4.02
CA GLY A 124 -4.47 18.76 -5.30
C GLY A 124 -2.97 18.53 -5.44
N VAL A 125 -2.37 17.76 -4.53
CA VAL A 125 -0.95 17.37 -4.57
C VAL A 125 -0.82 15.86 -4.70
N THR A 126 0.39 15.42 -5.03
CA THR A 126 0.81 14.02 -4.90
C THR A 126 1.71 13.88 -3.69
N TRP A 127 1.67 12.73 -3.04
CA TRP A 127 2.39 12.46 -1.81
C TRP A 127 3.43 11.38 -2.04
N THR A 128 4.70 11.70 -1.84
CA THR A 128 5.80 10.73 -1.93
C THR A 128 6.17 10.25 -0.54
N VAL A 129 6.10 8.93 -0.31
CA VAL A 129 6.45 8.34 0.98
C VAL A 129 7.96 8.37 1.16
N GLN A 130 8.45 9.03 2.20
CA GLN A 130 9.87 9.16 2.52
C GLN A 130 10.34 8.04 3.45
N SER A 131 9.51 7.68 4.44
CA SER A 131 9.80 6.59 5.37
C SER A 131 8.51 6.07 5.99
N VAL A 132 8.53 4.80 6.41
CA VAL A 132 7.45 4.16 7.16
C VAL A 132 8.06 3.43 8.36
N THR A 133 7.47 3.60 9.53
CA THR A 133 7.83 2.86 10.75
C THR A 133 6.58 2.28 11.37
N CYS A 134 6.59 0.97 11.58
CA CYS A 134 5.66 0.19 12.38
C CYS A 134 6.52 -0.70 13.31
#